data_AF-A0A922JUR9-F1
#
_entry.id   AF-A0A922JUR9-F1
#
_cell.length_a   1.000
_cell.length_b   1.000
_cell.length_c   1.000
_cell.angle_alpha   90.00
_cell.angle_beta   90.00
_cell.angle_gamma   90.00
#
_symmetry.space_group_name_H-M   'P 1'
#
loop_
_entity.id
_entity.type
_entity.pdbx_description
1 polymer ?
#
loop_
_entity_poly.entity_id
_entity_poly.type
_entity_poly.pdbx_seq_one_letter_code
_entity_poly.pdbx_strand_id
1 'polypeptide(L)'
;MGRMHSRGKGISASALPYKRTPPSWLKISFQDVEENICKFAKKGLTPSQIGVILRDSHGIAQVKSVTGSKILRILKAHGLAPEIPEDLYHLIKKAVSIRKHLERNRKDKDSKFRLILVESRIHRLARYYKKTKKLPPVWKYVGGIDELPVGQALFFHLVKIEVFNQSGIAWTMRMMMPWSSLPLSPFYNFYFPL
;
A
#
# COMPACT_ATOMS: atom_id res chain seq x y z
N MET A 1 17.50 10.18 11.46
CA MET A 1 16.08 10.57 11.53
C MET A 1 15.93 12.00 11.00
N GLY A 2 15.30 12.18 9.83
CA GLY A 2 15.30 13.41 9.03
C GLY A 2 16.64 13.69 8.31
N ARG A 3 16.73 14.34 7.13
CA ARG A 3 15.80 15.38 6.63
C ARG A 3 15.88 15.58 5.10
N MET A 4 14.98 14.98 4.32
CA MET A 4 14.97 15.22 2.86
C MET A 4 14.54 16.65 2.49
N HIS A 5 13.54 17.20 3.19
CA HIS A 5 13.03 18.57 2.95
C HIS A 5 12.94 19.34 4.28
N SER A 6 13.98 19.27 5.10
CA SER A 6 13.99 19.98 6.40
C SER A 6 15.42 20.27 6.87
N ARG A 7 15.58 21.23 7.78
CA ARG A 7 16.89 21.79 8.17
C ARG A 7 17.61 21.05 9.32
N GLY A 8 16.97 20.07 9.94
CA GLY A 8 17.57 19.32 11.07
C GLY A 8 18.76 18.43 10.66
N LYS A 9 19.58 18.06 11.63
CA LYS A 9 20.80 17.24 11.44
C LYS A 9 20.76 15.94 12.26
N GLY A 10 19.57 15.42 12.55
CA GLY A 10 19.38 14.29 13.47
C GLY A 10 19.86 12.94 12.94
N ILE A 11 20.82 12.33 13.64
CA ILE A 11 21.35 11.00 13.34
C ILE A 11 20.76 10.02 14.36
N SER A 12 19.79 9.24 13.91
CA SER A 12 19.18 8.17 14.71
C SER A 12 18.68 7.13 13.73
N ALA A 13 19.21 5.92 13.88
CA ALA A 13 18.93 4.74 13.06
C ALA A 13 19.22 3.48 13.90
N SER A 14 18.62 2.36 13.54
CA SER A 14 18.94 1.07 14.15
C SER A 14 20.37 0.65 13.80
N ALA A 15 21.17 0.28 14.80
CA ALA A 15 22.46 -0.36 14.59
C ALA A 15 22.27 -1.89 14.60
N LEU A 16 22.52 -2.54 13.46
CA LEU A 16 22.41 -3.99 13.37
C LEU A 16 23.61 -4.67 14.07
N PRO A 17 23.41 -5.81 14.74
CA PRO A 17 24.52 -6.56 15.30
C PRO A 17 25.45 -7.07 14.19
N TYR A 18 26.74 -7.19 14.50
CA TYR A 18 27.73 -7.71 13.54
C TYR A 18 27.45 -9.17 13.17
N LYS A 19 27.15 -10.00 14.18
CA LYS A 19 26.83 -11.42 14.01
C LYS A 19 25.49 -11.57 13.28
N ARG A 20 25.52 -12.20 12.10
CA ARG A 20 24.34 -12.41 11.25
C ARG A 20 23.64 -13.74 11.45
N THR A 21 24.27 -14.68 12.14
CA THR A 21 23.68 -15.99 12.46
C THR A 21 22.61 -15.83 13.54
N PRO A 22 21.52 -16.61 13.49
CA PRO A 22 20.51 -16.57 14.53
C PRO A 22 21.11 -17.01 15.88
N PRO A 23 20.58 -16.49 17.00
CA PRO A 23 21.03 -16.92 18.33
C PRO A 23 20.59 -18.36 18.63
N SER A 24 21.36 -19.09 19.44
CA SER A 24 21.15 -20.52 19.72
C SER A 24 19.88 -20.85 20.52
N TRP A 25 19.36 -19.86 21.26
CA TRP A 25 18.11 -19.96 22.02
C TRP A 25 16.86 -19.83 21.14
N LEU A 26 17.00 -19.32 19.91
CA LEU A 26 15.88 -19.24 18.98
C LEU A 26 15.65 -20.62 18.34
N LYS A 27 14.63 -21.34 18.81
CA LYS A 27 14.27 -22.68 18.32
C LYS A 27 13.23 -22.69 17.19
N ILE A 28 12.88 -21.51 16.67
CA ILE A 28 11.88 -21.36 15.63
C ILE A 28 12.50 -21.78 14.28
N SER A 29 11.81 -22.64 13.54
CA SER A 29 12.26 -23.09 12.22
C SER A 29 12.03 -22.00 11.16
N PHE A 30 12.66 -22.13 9.99
CA PHE A 30 12.43 -21.18 8.90
C PHE A 30 10.98 -21.25 8.38
N GLN A 31 10.38 -22.44 8.36
CA GLN A 31 9.00 -22.67 7.92
C GLN A 31 8.00 -21.93 8.81
N ASP A 32 8.16 -22.03 10.12
CA ASP A 32 7.27 -21.35 11.08
C ASP A 32 7.31 -19.82 10.89
N VAL A 33 8.48 -19.26 10.56
CA VAL A 33 8.61 -17.82 10.30
C VAL A 33 7.87 -17.42 9.03
N GLU A 34 7.96 -18.20 7.96
CA GLU A 34 7.24 -17.94 6.71
C GLU A 34 5.73 -18.05 6.89
N GLU A 35 5.24 -19.04 7.62
CA GLU A 35 3.82 -19.20 7.95
C GLU A 35 3.29 -18.02 8.75
N ASN A 36 4.04 -17.58 9.77
CA ASN A 36 3.67 -16.41 10.56
C ASN A 36 3.63 -15.14 9.71
N ILE A 37 4.60 -14.93 8.82
CA ILE A 37 4.60 -13.80 7.88
C ILE A 37 3.36 -13.84 6.99
N CYS A 38 3.02 -15.00 6.43
CA CYS A 38 1.84 -15.16 5.58
C CYS A 38 0.54 -14.91 6.37
N LYS A 39 0.44 -15.41 7.61
CA LYS A 39 -0.69 -15.18 8.51
C LYS A 39 -0.90 -13.69 8.79
N PHE A 40 0.18 -12.96 9.09
CA PHE A 40 0.10 -11.51 9.33
C PHE A 40 -0.20 -10.71 8.06
N ALA A 41 0.31 -11.14 6.91
CA ALA A 41 0.00 -10.51 5.63
C ALA A 41 -1.49 -10.69 5.25
N LYS A 42 -2.06 -11.87 5.49
CA LYS A 42 -3.51 -12.13 5.30
C LYS A 42 -4.39 -11.25 6.21
N LYS A 43 -3.88 -10.83 7.37
CA LYS A 43 -4.55 -9.84 8.25
C LYS A 43 -4.43 -8.40 7.74
N GLY A 44 -3.73 -8.16 6.64
CA GLY A 44 -3.55 -6.82 6.05
C GLY A 44 -2.44 -5.99 6.69
N LEU A 45 -1.53 -6.60 7.45
CA LEU A 45 -0.42 -5.88 8.08
C LEU A 45 0.68 -5.55 7.07
N THR A 46 1.32 -4.38 7.22
CA THR A 46 2.39 -3.99 6.31
C THR A 46 3.69 -4.73 6.63
N PRO A 47 4.58 -4.97 5.64
CA PRO A 47 5.87 -5.64 5.86
C PRO A 47 6.69 -5.03 7.00
N SER A 48 6.64 -3.70 7.15
CA SER A 48 7.31 -2.99 8.26
C SER A 48 6.71 -3.33 9.62
N GLN A 49 5.37 -3.39 9.72
CA GLN A 49 4.67 -3.79 10.95
C GLN A 49 4.91 -5.26 11.29
N ILE A 50 4.89 -6.15 10.29
CA ILE A 50 5.19 -7.57 10.45
C ILE A 50 6.57 -7.76 11.09
N GLY A 51 7.58 -7.04 10.60
CA GLY A 51 8.92 -7.09 11.18
C GLY A 51 8.98 -6.65 12.65
N VAL A 52 8.19 -5.65 13.04
CA VAL A 52 8.10 -5.18 14.43
C VAL A 52 7.45 -6.24 15.32
N ILE A 53 6.34 -6.85 14.88
CA ILE A 53 5.63 -7.89 15.66
C ILE A 53 6.49 -9.15 15.82
N LEU A 54 7.22 -9.55 14.78
CA LEU A 54 8.14 -10.68 14.87
C LEU A 54 9.28 -10.41 15.85
N ARG A 55 9.76 -9.17 15.92
CA ARG A 55 10.79 -8.76 16.88
C ARG A 55 10.27 -8.74 18.31
N ASP A 56 9.14 -8.07 18.53
CA ASP A 56 8.66 -7.73 19.87
C ASP A 56 7.90 -8.90 20.52
N SER A 57 7.15 -9.70 19.76
CA SER A 57 6.36 -10.83 20.31
C SER A 57 7.04 -12.19 20.16
N HIS A 58 7.78 -12.42 19.07
CA HIS A 58 8.38 -13.74 18.77
C HIS A 58 9.90 -13.78 19.04
N GLY A 59 10.51 -12.65 19.42
CA GLY A 59 11.96 -12.56 19.68
C GLY A 59 12.83 -12.69 18.43
N ILE A 60 12.26 -12.61 17.21
CA ILE A 60 12.99 -12.72 15.96
C ILE A 60 13.57 -11.34 15.60
N ALA A 61 14.82 -11.10 15.98
CA ALA A 61 15.47 -9.81 15.75
C ALA A 61 15.58 -9.45 14.25
N GLN A 62 15.94 -10.41 13.40
CA GLN A 62 16.10 -10.22 11.96
C GLN A 62 15.59 -11.44 11.19
N VAL A 63 14.53 -11.25 10.40
CA VAL A 63 13.95 -12.31 9.55
C VAL A 63 14.97 -12.88 8.56
N LYS A 64 15.85 -12.01 8.02
CA LYS A 64 16.90 -12.41 7.08
C LYS A 64 17.90 -13.39 7.69
N SER A 65 18.18 -13.28 8.99
CA SER A 65 19.12 -14.17 9.68
C SER A 65 18.59 -15.60 9.82
N VAL A 66 17.27 -15.76 9.90
CA VAL A 66 16.62 -17.08 10.05
C VAL A 66 16.31 -17.69 8.68
N THR A 67 15.66 -16.92 7.81
CA THR A 67 15.13 -17.42 6.52
C THR A 67 16.07 -17.21 5.32
N GLY A 68 17.13 -16.41 5.48
CA GLY A 68 18.00 -15.99 4.37
C GLY A 68 17.40 -14.92 3.43
N SER A 69 16.07 -14.74 3.47
CA SER A 69 15.31 -13.82 2.62
C SER A 69 14.73 -12.63 3.39
N LYS A 70 14.40 -11.54 2.68
CA LYS A 70 13.68 -10.39 3.28
C LYS A 70 12.18 -10.66 3.25
N ILE A 71 11.43 -10.06 4.18
CA ILE A 71 9.96 -10.15 4.28
C ILE A 71 9.29 -9.90 2.91
N LEU A 72 9.64 -8.82 2.22
CA LEU A 72 9.09 -8.50 0.89
C LEU A 72 9.34 -9.57 -0.17
N ARG A 73 10.44 -10.33 -0.07
CA ARG A 73 10.75 -11.42 -1.02
C ARG A 73 9.87 -12.64 -0.74
N ILE A 74 9.69 -12.97 0.53
CA ILE A 74 8.81 -14.06 0.98
C ILE A 74 7.37 -13.75 0.55
N LEU A 75 6.87 -12.54 0.79
CA LEU A 75 5.52 -12.14 0.38
C LEU A 75 5.31 -12.22 -1.15
N LYS A 76 6.34 -11.90 -1.94
CA LYS A 76 6.29 -12.04 -3.40
C LYS A 76 6.25 -13.50 -3.85
N ALA A 77 7.00 -14.38 -3.20
CA ALA A 77 7.00 -15.81 -3.51
C ALA A 77 5.60 -16.43 -3.28
N HIS A 78 4.88 -15.98 -2.26
CA HIS A 78 3.52 -16.42 -1.96
C HIS A 78 2.41 -15.62 -2.67
N GLY A 79 2.74 -14.65 -3.53
CA GLY A 79 1.74 -13.82 -4.22
C GLY A 79 0.93 -12.88 -3.31
N LEU A 80 1.38 -12.64 -2.08
CA LEU A 80 0.74 -11.77 -1.08
C LEU A 80 1.40 -10.37 -1.01
N ALA A 81 2.18 -10.01 -2.02
CA ALA A 81 2.89 -8.74 -2.04
C ALA A 81 1.94 -7.59 -2.42
N PRO A 82 2.06 -6.42 -1.78
CA PRO A 82 1.28 -5.25 -2.18
C PRO A 82 1.73 -4.77 -3.57
N GLU A 83 0.75 -4.47 -4.43
CA GLU A 83 0.95 -3.89 -5.77
C GLU A 83 1.70 -2.56 -5.71
N ILE A 84 1.35 -1.73 -4.73
CA ILE A 84 1.97 -0.43 -4.51
C ILE A 84 3.00 -0.55 -3.37
N PRO A 85 4.24 -0.09 -3.58
CA PRO A 85 5.24 -0.03 -2.51
C PRO A 85 4.73 0.71 -1.26
N GLU A 86 5.05 0.16 -0.07
CA GLU A 86 4.58 0.66 1.22
C GLU A 86 4.95 2.13 1.47
N ASP A 87 6.15 2.54 1.07
CA ASP A 87 6.65 3.91 1.21
C ASP A 87 5.83 4.91 0.38
N LEU A 88 5.49 4.54 -0.85
CA LEU A 88 4.67 5.36 -1.74
C LEU A 88 3.23 5.46 -1.21
N TYR A 89 2.66 4.33 -0.77
CA TYR A 89 1.32 4.28 -0.17
C TYR A 89 1.19 5.24 1.02
N HIS A 90 2.14 5.23 1.97
CA HIS A 90 2.07 6.09 3.14
C HIS A 90 2.27 7.57 2.83
N LEU A 91 3.03 7.92 1.80
CA LEU A 91 3.15 9.32 1.35
C LEU A 91 1.87 9.81 0.68
N ILE A 92 1.24 8.98 -0.15
CA ILE A 92 -0.06 9.30 -0.76
C ILE A 92 -1.12 9.48 0.33
N LYS A 93 -1.22 8.53 1.28
CA LYS A 93 -2.13 8.64 2.43
C LYS A 93 -1.95 9.94 3.20
N LYS A 94 -0.70 10.36 3.41
CA LYS A 94 -0.38 11.65 4.06
C LYS A 94 -0.81 12.85 3.21
N ALA A 95 -0.56 12.83 1.90
CA ALA A 95 -0.97 13.90 1.00
C ALA A 95 -2.49 14.09 0.98
N VAL A 96 -3.26 12.99 0.94
CA VAL A 96 -4.72 13.00 1.02
C VAL A 96 -5.20 13.62 2.32
N SER A 97 -4.61 13.24 3.45
CA SER A 97 -4.96 13.81 4.75
C SER A 97 -4.73 15.32 4.80
N ILE A 98 -3.64 15.82 4.20
CA ILE A 98 -3.33 17.25 4.15
C ILE A 98 -4.30 17.98 3.20
N ARG A 99 -4.67 17.37 2.07
CA ARG A 99 -5.66 17.94 1.13
C ARG A 99 -7.03 18.10 1.79
N LYS A 100 -7.51 17.07 2.47
CA LYS A 100 -8.77 17.12 3.26
C LYS A 100 -8.75 18.19 4.34
N HIS A 101 -7.60 18.40 4.99
CA HIS A 101 -7.44 19.50 5.96
C HIS A 101 -7.53 20.88 5.30
N LEU A 102 -6.88 21.05 4.13
CA LEU A 102 -6.84 22.31 3.39
C LEU A 102 -8.17 22.69 2.73
N GLU A 103 -9.04 21.72 2.42
CA GLU A 103 -10.39 21.97 1.92
C GLU A 103 -11.21 22.83 2.89
N ARG A 104 -11.11 22.50 4.19
CA ARG A 104 -11.75 23.26 5.28
C ARG A 104 -10.93 24.50 5.65
N ASN A 105 -9.60 24.38 5.65
CA ASN A 105 -8.67 25.43 6.09
C ASN A 105 -7.90 26.06 4.93
N ARG A 106 -8.61 26.77 4.05
CA ARG A 106 -8.02 27.31 2.80
C ARG A 106 -6.93 28.36 3.02
N LYS A 107 -6.89 29.00 4.19
CA LYS A 107 -5.92 30.05 4.54
C LYS A 107 -4.61 29.51 5.14
N ASP A 108 -4.53 28.22 5.47
CA ASP A 108 -3.33 27.62 6.05
C ASP A 108 -2.19 27.51 5.02
N LYS A 109 -1.20 28.40 5.15
CA LYS A 109 -0.03 28.47 4.25
C LYS A 109 1.03 27.43 4.59
N ASP A 110 1.19 27.03 5.86
CA ASP A 110 2.18 26.02 6.24
C ASP A 110 1.77 24.66 5.69
N SER A 111 0.51 24.26 5.88
CA SER A 111 0.01 22.99 5.34
C SER A 111 0.12 22.91 3.82
N LYS A 112 -0.11 24.02 3.10
CA LYS A 112 0.14 24.10 1.64
C LYS A 112 1.61 23.87 1.30
N PHE A 113 2.52 24.52 2.02
CA PHE A 113 3.96 24.30 1.84
C PHE A 113 4.34 22.84 2.13
N ARG A 114 3.83 22.25 3.21
CA ARG A 114 4.07 20.83 3.55
C ARG A 114 3.51 19.87 2.52
N LEU A 115 2.36 20.17 1.92
CA LEU A 115 1.79 19.39 0.81
C LEU A 115 2.76 19.34 -0.37
N ILE A 116 3.27 20.50 -0.80
CA ILE A 116 4.26 20.59 -1.90
C ILE A 116 5.48 19.71 -1.62
N LEU A 117 5.98 19.69 -0.37
CA LEU A 117 7.10 18.85 0.02
C LEU A 117 6.77 17.34 0.04
N VAL A 118 5.53 16.97 0.33
CA VAL A 118 5.08 15.57 0.27
C VAL A 118 4.93 15.13 -1.18
N GLU A 119 4.29 15.93 -2.03
CA GLU A 119 4.07 15.62 -3.45
C GLU A 119 5.39 15.53 -4.22
N SER A 120 6.32 16.44 -3.93
CA SER A 120 7.69 16.37 -4.47
C SER A 120 8.39 15.04 -4.12
N ARG A 121 8.13 14.46 -2.93
CA ARG A 121 8.67 13.13 -2.56
C ARG A 121 7.97 12.00 -3.31
N ILE A 122 6.66 12.08 -3.47
CA ILE A 122 5.87 11.11 -4.25
C ILE A 122 6.41 11.04 -5.68
N HIS A 123 6.58 12.18 -6.35
CA HIS A 123 7.12 12.22 -7.72
C HIS A 123 8.55 11.67 -7.82
N ARG A 124 9.42 11.96 -6.83
CA ARG A 124 10.77 11.39 -6.78
C ARG A 124 10.75 9.87 -6.65
N LEU A 125 9.93 9.31 -5.76
CA LEU A 125 9.81 7.87 -5.59
C LEU A 125 9.15 7.19 -6.79
N ALA A 126 8.10 7.80 -7.36
CA ALA A 126 7.46 7.30 -8.56
C ALA A 126 8.46 7.15 -9.71
N ARG A 127 9.34 8.15 -9.94
CA ARG A 127 10.42 8.04 -10.95
C ARG A 127 11.36 6.86 -10.67
N TYR A 128 11.77 6.66 -9.42
CA TYR A 128 12.62 5.54 -9.02
C TYR A 128 11.93 4.19 -9.27
N TYR A 129 10.65 4.06 -8.91
CA TYR A 129 9.91 2.82 -9.06
C TYR A 129 9.56 2.48 -10.51
N LYS A 130 9.35 3.49 -11.36
CA LYS A 130 9.27 3.31 -12.82
C LYS A 130 10.59 2.81 -13.41
N LYS A 131 11.71 3.43 -13.01
CA LYS A 131 13.06 3.01 -13.46
C LYS A 131 13.37 1.56 -13.06
N THR A 132 12.97 1.16 -11.85
CA THR A 132 13.18 -0.20 -11.34
C THR A 132 12.11 -1.20 -11.77
N LYS A 133 11.17 -0.81 -12.65
CA LYS A 133 10.08 -1.65 -13.19
C LYS A 133 9.18 -2.27 -12.12
N LYS A 134 9.12 -1.67 -10.92
CA LYS A 134 8.18 -2.08 -9.86
C LYS A 134 6.80 -1.44 -10.02
N LEU A 135 6.70 -0.38 -10.82
CA LEU A 135 5.44 0.26 -11.19
C LEU A 135 5.32 0.30 -12.72
N PRO A 136 4.08 0.28 -13.25
CA PRO A 136 3.87 0.41 -14.68
C PRO A 136 4.33 1.82 -15.16
N PRO A 137 4.88 1.94 -16.39
CA PRO A 137 5.36 3.22 -16.91
C PRO A 137 4.28 4.31 -16.95
N VAL A 138 3.04 3.89 -17.19
CA VAL A 138 1.84 4.73 -17.29
C VAL A 138 1.41 5.29 -15.92
N TRP A 139 1.88 4.71 -14.80
CA TRP A 139 1.45 5.12 -13.46
C TRP A 139 1.62 6.62 -13.24
N LYS A 140 0.56 7.33 -12.82
CA LYS A 140 0.61 8.75 -12.49
C LYS A 140 -0.02 8.96 -11.12
N TYR A 141 0.58 9.87 -10.35
CA TYR A 141 -0.05 10.38 -9.14
C TYR A 141 -1.02 11.48 -9.56
N VAL A 142 -2.31 11.23 -9.34
CA VAL A 142 -3.37 12.24 -9.52
C VAL A 142 -3.68 12.80 -8.14
N GLY A 143 -3.46 14.11 -7.97
CA GLY A 143 -3.70 14.81 -6.70
C GLY A 143 -5.17 15.14 -6.43
N GLY A 144 -6.09 14.69 -7.29
CA GLY A 144 -7.53 14.85 -7.11
C GLY A 144 -8.01 14.09 -5.88
N ILE A 145 -8.94 14.69 -5.14
CA ILE A 145 -9.54 14.11 -3.92
C ILE A 145 -10.34 12.83 -4.28
N ASP A 146 -10.82 12.75 -5.53
CA ASP A 146 -11.80 11.76 -5.99
C ASP A 146 -11.20 10.63 -6.85
N GLU A 147 -9.92 10.71 -7.22
CA GLU A 147 -9.31 9.81 -8.22
C GLU A 147 -8.04 9.09 -7.72
N LEU A 148 -7.99 8.75 -6.44
CA LEU A 148 -6.96 7.81 -6.01
C LEU A 148 -7.47 6.38 -6.16
N PRO A 149 -6.77 5.51 -6.92
CA PRO A 149 -7.04 4.08 -6.91
C PRO A 149 -6.90 3.45 -5.51
N VAL A 150 -6.41 4.21 -4.53
CA VAL A 150 -6.39 3.84 -3.11
C VAL A 150 -7.81 3.79 -2.52
N GLY A 151 -8.76 4.60 -3.02
CA GLY A 151 -10.17 4.50 -2.66
C GLY A 151 -10.82 3.24 -3.22
N GLN A 152 -10.60 2.95 -4.52
CA GLN A 152 -11.12 1.73 -5.15
C GLN A 152 -10.42 0.45 -4.65
N ALA A 153 -9.11 0.45 -4.43
CA ALA A 153 -8.38 -0.72 -3.94
C ALA A 153 -8.64 -1.01 -2.46
N LEU A 154 -8.85 0.01 -1.61
CA LEU A 154 -9.34 -0.24 -0.24
C LEU A 154 -10.80 -0.69 -0.24
N PHE A 155 -11.64 -0.19 -1.16
CA PHE A 155 -13.00 -0.69 -1.33
C PHE A 155 -12.99 -2.16 -1.79
N PHE A 156 -12.20 -2.52 -2.80
CA PHE A 156 -12.06 -3.90 -3.24
C PHE A 156 -11.35 -4.81 -2.22
N HIS A 157 -10.45 -4.29 -1.38
CA HIS A 157 -9.78 -5.10 -0.36
C HIS A 157 -10.64 -5.29 0.91
N LEU A 158 -11.44 -4.28 1.32
CA LEU A 158 -12.41 -4.42 2.41
C LEU A 158 -13.63 -5.24 1.98
N VAL A 159 -14.24 -4.95 0.81
CA VAL A 159 -15.44 -5.66 0.33
C VAL A 159 -15.15 -7.15 0.10
N LYS A 160 -13.92 -7.52 -0.28
CA LYS A 160 -13.52 -8.93 -0.44
C LYS A 160 -13.30 -9.66 0.90
N ILE A 161 -13.02 -8.93 1.98
CA ILE A 161 -12.92 -9.48 3.36
C ILE A 161 -14.32 -9.60 3.99
N GLU A 162 -15.21 -8.64 3.75
CA GLU A 162 -16.56 -8.63 4.33
C GLU A 162 -17.50 -9.65 3.67
N VAL A 163 -17.41 -9.85 2.34
CA VAL A 163 -18.25 -10.83 1.63
C VAL A 163 -17.85 -12.28 1.93
N PHE A 164 -16.57 -12.55 2.20
CA PHE A 164 -16.10 -13.92 2.50
C PHE A 164 -16.47 -14.40 3.90
N ASN A 165 -16.84 -13.49 4.81
CA ASN A 165 -17.16 -13.83 6.21
C ASN A 165 -18.66 -13.93 6.51
N GLN A 166 -19.55 -13.61 5.55
CA GLN A 166 -21.01 -13.59 5.79
C GLN A 166 -21.84 -14.52 4.91
N SER A 167 -21.29 -15.13 3.86
CA SER A 167 -22.12 -15.99 3.01
C SER A 167 -21.31 -17.15 2.43
N GLY A 168 -21.48 -18.33 3.02
CA GLY A 168 -21.16 -19.61 2.39
C GLY A 168 -22.13 -19.89 1.23
N ILE A 169 -22.21 -18.98 0.25
CA ILE A 169 -23.08 -19.11 -0.91
C ILE A 169 -22.31 -18.64 -2.15
N ALA A 170 -22.03 -19.58 -3.04
CA ALA A 170 -21.46 -19.31 -4.35
C ALA A 170 -22.50 -18.59 -5.22
N TRP A 171 -22.24 -17.33 -5.58
CA TRP A 171 -22.94 -16.67 -6.67
C TRP A 171 -21.96 -16.26 -7.75
N THR A 172 -22.32 -16.65 -8.96
CA THR A 172 -21.55 -16.52 -10.19
C THR A 172 -21.38 -15.05 -10.60
N MET A 173 -20.16 -14.81 -11.09
CA MET A 173 -19.59 -13.61 -11.67
C MET A 173 -20.52 -12.90 -12.68
N ARG A 174 -21.10 -11.76 -12.31
CA ARG A 174 -21.58 -10.75 -13.27
C ARG A 174 -20.57 -9.61 -13.33
N MET A 175 -19.84 -9.55 -14.43
CA MET A 175 -18.93 -8.45 -14.75
C MET A 175 -19.66 -7.11 -14.67
N MET A 176 -19.21 -6.24 -13.77
CA MET A 176 -19.62 -4.84 -13.73
C MET A 176 -18.49 -4.03 -14.38
N MET A 177 -18.70 -3.69 -15.64
CA MET A 177 -17.81 -2.81 -16.42
C MET A 177 -17.78 -1.41 -15.79
N PRO A 178 -16.64 -0.71 -15.87
CA PRO A 178 -16.51 0.65 -15.35
C PRO A 178 -17.33 1.65 -16.20
N TRP A 179 -17.89 2.63 -15.50
CA TRP A 179 -18.79 3.67 -15.97
C TRP A 179 -18.05 4.71 -16.83
N SER A 180 -17.60 4.33 -18.03
CA SER A 180 -16.93 5.24 -18.97
C SER A 180 -17.27 4.96 -20.43
N SER A 181 -18.52 4.60 -20.74
CA SER A 181 -19.01 4.55 -22.13
C SER A 181 -20.54 4.63 -22.18
N LEU A 182 -21.10 5.83 -22.26
CA LEU A 182 -22.45 6.02 -22.79
C LEU A 182 -22.32 6.64 -24.19
N PRO A 183 -22.58 5.91 -25.27
CA PRO A 183 -22.78 6.54 -26.56
C PRO A 183 -24.19 7.17 -26.58
N LEU A 184 -24.23 8.48 -26.85
CA LEU A 184 -25.42 9.15 -27.35
C LEU A 184 -25.95 8.36 -28.55
N SER A 185 -27.14 7.80 -28.44
CA SER A 185 -27.86 7.15 -29.55
C SER A 185 -29.20 7.84 -29.79
N PRO A 186 -29.69 7.78 -31.05
CA PRO A 186 -30.48 8.86 -31.65
C PRO A 186 -31.97 8.60 -31.68
N PHE A 187 -32.72 9.69 -31.91
CA PHE A 187 -34.10 9.75 -32.39
C PHE A 187 -34.53 8.54 -33.24
N TYR A 188 -35.66 7.90 -32.90
CA TYR A 188 -36.54 7.25 -33.89
C TYR A 188 -38.01 7.29 -33.46
N ASN A 189 -38.82 7.80 -34.39
CA ASN A 189 -40.29 7.77 -34.47
C ASN A 189 -40.84 6.35 -34.58
N PHE A 190 -42.02 6.09 -33.98
CA PHE A 190 -43.00 5.07 -34.39
C PHE A 190 -44.39 5.57 -33.97
N TYR A 191 -45.23 6.09 -34.88
CA TYR A 191 -46.28 5.40 -35.67
C TYR A 191 -47.20 4.48 -34.85
N PHE A 192 -48.44 4.97 -34.63
CA PHE A 192 -49.62 4.22 -34.18
C PHE A 192 -50.37 3.65 -35.41
N PRO A 193 -50.98 2.46 -35.29
CA PRO A 193 -52.18 2.18 -36.07
C PRO A 193 -53.37 1.69 -35.22
N LEU A 194 -54.54 2.23 -35.63
CA LEU A 194 -55.94 1.83 -35.42
C LEU A 194 -56.55 1.99 -34.02
#